data_AF-R5CK02-F1
#
_entry.id   AF-R5CK02-F1
#
_cell.length_a   1.000
_cell.length_b   1.000
_cell.length_c   1.000
_cell.angle_alpha   90.00
_cell.angle_beta   90.00
_cell.angle_gamma   90.00
#
_symmetry.space_group_name_H-M   'P 1'
#
loop_
_entity.id
_entity.type
_entity.pdbx_description
1 polymer ?
#
loop_
_entity_poly.entity_id
_entity_poly.type
_entity_poly.pdbx_seq_one_letter_code
_entity_poly.pdbx_strand_id
1 'polypeptide(L)'
;MPFDVDFVTFKIVDKKVVKRTAMQEQVIYPLRAYNYATRVDGGKAERTVFALPKFTIPDGKMLVVEMSEKQGGRHQVFEVQSDDVANAETIDEVRVL
;
A
#
# COMPACT_ATOMS: atom_id res chain seq x y z
N MET A 1 16.87 12.16 5.84
CA MET A 1 16.28 13.21 4.98
C MET A 1 14.77 13.06 5.06
N PRO A 2 14.00 14.17 5.10
CA PRO A 2 12.53 14.13 5.07
C PRO A 2 12.01 13.45 3.81
N PHE A 3 10.77 12.97 3.81
CA PHE A 3 10.06 12.41 2.65
C PHE A 3 8.72 13.13 2.52
N ASP A 4 8.55 13.92 1.46
CA ASP A 4 7.30 14.64 1.20
C ASP A 4 6.37 13.73 0.38
N VAL A 5 5.31 13.22 1.01
CA VAL A 5 4.40 12.26 0.39
C VAL A 5 3.51 12.98 -0.62
N ASP A 6 3.50 12.52 -1.87
CA ASP A 6 2.56 12.99 -2.89
C ASP A 6 1.27 12.17 -2.83
N PHE A 7 1.40 10.87 -3.10
CA PHE A 7 0.29 9.93 -3.15
C PHE A 7 0.71 8.54 -2.71
N VAL A 8 -0.30 7.79 -2.24
CA VAL A 8 -0.21 6.35 -1.98
C VAL A 8 -1.20 5.64 -2.89
N THR A 9 -0.75 4.61 -3.61
CA THR A 9 -1.61 3.80 -4.49
C THR A 9 -1.69 2.36 -4.00
N PHE A 10 -2.83 1.72 -4.30
CA PHE A 10 -3.13 0.34 -3.97
C PHE A 10 -3.55 -0.36 -5.25
N LYS A 11 -2.86 -1.45 -5.63
CA LYS A 11 -3.16 -2.18 -6.86
C LYS A 11 -3.02 -3.68 -6.66
N ILE A 12 -3.96 -4.46 -7.18
CA ILE A 12 -3.75 -5.90 -7.35
C ILE A 12 -3.00 -6.12 -8.66
N VAL A 13 -1.85 -6.79 -8.58
CA VAL A 13 -0.99 -7.09 -9.72
C VAL A 13 -0.64 -8.57 -9.75
N ASP A 14 -0.24 -9.07 -10.92
CA ASP A 14 0.33 -10.42 -11.04
C ASP A 14 1.67 -10.49 -10.28
N LYS A 15 1.87 -11.58 -9.52
CA LYS A 15 3.21 -11.90 -8.99
C LYS A 15 4.15 -12.03 -10.19
N LYS A 16 5.31 -11.38 -10.15
CA LYS A 16 6.26 -11.41 -11.27
C LYS A 16 6.73 -12.84 -11.57
N VAL A 17 6.11 -13.46 -12.58
CA VAL A 17 6.60 -14.67 -13.24
C VAL A 17 7.24 -14.23 -14.55
N VAL A 18 8.39 -14.80 -14.92
CA VAL A 18 9.28 -14.36 -16.03
C VAL A 18 8.63 -14.37 -17.44
N LYS A 19 7.31 -14.56 -17.57
CA LYS A 19 6.60 -14.54 -18.86
C LYS A 19 6.16 -13.13 -19.23
N ARG A 20 6.78 -12.60 -20.31
CA ARG A 20 6.36 -11.38 -21.01
C ARG A 20 4.94 -11.56 -21.56
N THR A 21 3.97 -11.23 -20.74
CA THR A 21 2.55 -11.15 -21.09
C THR A 21 2.03 -9.83 -20.55
N ALA A 22 1.03 -9.23 -21.19
CA ALA A 22 0.45 -7.98 -20.71
C ALA A 22 -0.03 -8.15 -19.26
N MET A 23 0.54 -7.36 -18.34
CA MET A 23 0.26 -7.44 -16.91
C MET A 23 -1.03 -6.65 -16.62
N GLN A 24 -2.00 -7.29 -15.96
CA GLN A 24 -3.27 -6.64 -15.65
C GLN A 24 -3.22 -6.07 -14.23
N GLU A 25 -3.30 -4.75 -14.13
CA GLU A 25 -3.40 -4.05 -12.85
C GLU A 25 -4.85 -3.71 -12.54
N GLN A 26 -5.30 -4.05 -11.33
CA GLN A 26 -6.58 -3.57 -10.80
C GLN A 26 -6.30 -2.55 -9.69
N VAL A 27 -6.64 -1.28 -9.96
CA VAL A 27 -6.52 -0.21 -8.96
C VAL A 27 -7.60 -0.37 -7.89
N ILE A 28 -7.22 -0.24 -6.63
CA ILE A 28 -8.12 -0.18 -5.47
C ILE A 28 -8.05 1.24 -4.91
N TYR A 29 -9.20 1.90 -4.82
CA TYR A 29 -9.29 3.22 -4.20
C TYR A 29 -9.65 3.06 -2.71
N PRO A 30 -8.91 3.72 -1.79
CA PRO A 30 -9.25 3.68 -0.38
C PRO A 30 -10.60 4.37 -0.13
N LEU A 31 -11.40 3.80 0.76
CA LEU A 31 -12.65 4.38 1.24
C LEU A 31 -12.39 5.53 2.23
N ARG A 32 -11.34 5.40 3.05
CA ARG A 32 -10.91 6.41 4.03
C ARG A 32 -9.40 6.33 4.26
N ALA A 33 -8.82 7.46 4.65
CA ALA A 33 -7.49 7.53 5.21
C ALA A 33 -7.56 8.29 6.54
N TYR A 34 -6.89 7.77 7.57
CA TYR A 34 -6.73 8.44 8.85
C TYR A 34 -5.26 8.82 9.04
N ASN A 35 -5.02 10.06 9.50
CA ASN A 35 -3.69 10.65 9.64
C ASN A 35 -2.87 10.51 8.35
N TYR A 36 -3.40 10.99 7.23
CA TYR A 36 -2.70 10.97 5.94
C TYR A 36 -1.51 11.92 6.01
N ALA A 37 -0.33 11.37 6.34
CA ALA A 37 0.88 12.14 6.53
C ALA A 37 1.38 12.64 5.17
N THR A 38 1.44 13.95 5.00
CA THR A 38 1.97 14.59 3.78
C THR A 38 3.48 14.76 3.82
N ARG A 39 4.11 14.46 4.97
CA ARG A 39 5.55 14.53 5.18
C ARG A 39 5.98 13.59 6.30
N VAL A 40 7.09 12.91 6.12
CA VAL A 40 7.79 12.16 7.17
C VAL A 40 9.16 12.80 7.39
N ASP A 41 9.39 13.36 8.58
CA ASP A 41 10.67 14.00 8.88
C ASP A 41 11.82 13.00 9.05
N GLY A 42 13.05 13.47 8.85
CA GLY A 42 14.24 12.62 8.97
C GLY A 42 14.37 12.01 10.37
N GLY A 43 14.48 10.68 10.44
CA GLY A 43 14.59 9.94 11.71
C GLY A 43 13.29 9.89 12.52
N LYS A 44 12.16 10.31 11.92
CA LYS A 44 10.82 10.19 12.49
C LYS A 44 10.04 9.11 11.77
N ALA A 45 8.94 8.70 12.38
CA ALA A 45 7.97 7.78 11.81
C ALA A 45 6.59 8.43 11.88
N GLU A 46 5.82 8.23 10.83
CA GLU A 46 4.42 8.63 10.75
C GLU A 46 3.56 7.39 10.57
N ARG A 47 2.30 7.45 11.02
CA ARG A 47 1.34 6.36 10.88
C ARG A 47 0.09 6.83 10.16
N THR A 48 -0.13 6.31 8.97
CA THR A 48 -1.37 6.48 8.22
C THR A 48 -2.13 5.16 8.16
N VAL A 49 -3.44 5.20 8.42
CA VAL A 49 -4.31 4.03 8.32
C VAL A 49 -5.24 4.20 7.12
N PHE A 50 -5.25 3.24 6.20
CA PHE A 50 -6.15 3.23 5.05
C PHE A 50 -7.22 2.17 5.23
N ALA A 51 -8.49 2.56 5.03
CA ALA A 51 -9.60 1.63 4.89
C ALA A 51 -9.83 1.37 3.40
N LEU A 52 -9.70 0.12 2.98
CA LEU A 52 -9.96 -0.31 1.60
C LEU A 52 -11.36 -0.93 1.49
N PRO A 53 -12.03 -0.86 0.31
CA PRO A 53 -13.24 -1.64 0.08
C PRO A 53 -12.92 -3.12 0.21
N LYS A 54 -13.90 -3.97 0.54
CA LYS A 54 -13.67 -5.42 0.56
C LYS A 54 -13.19 -5.89 -0.82
N PHE A 55 -12.07 -6.60 -0.84
CA PHE A 55 -11.45 -7.12 -2.05
C PHE A 55 -10.99 -8.57 -1.86
N THR A 56 -10.56 -9.20 -2.94
CA THR A 56 -9.94 -10.53 -2.96
C THR A 56 -8.57 -10.40 -3.59
N ILE A 57 -7.57 -11.13 -3.07
CA ILE A 57 -6.28 -11.36 -3.74
C ILE A 57 -6.34 -12.75 -4.37
N PRO A 58 -6.50 -12.86 -5.70
CA PRO A 58 -6.51 -14.17 -6.36
C PRO A 58 -5.15 -14.87 -6.30
N ASP A 59 -5.15 -16.18 -6.50
CA ASP A 59 -3.93 -16.96 -6.63
C ASP A 59 -3.02 -16.40 -7.73
N GLY A 60 -1.71 -16.37 -7.46
CA GLY A 60 -0.73 -15.80 -8.38
C GLY A 60 -0.76 -14.27 -8.47
N LYS A 61 -1.58 -13.57 -7.68
CA LYS A 61 -1.59 -12.10 -7.57
C LYS A 61 -1.15 -11.65 -6.17
N MET A 62 -0.93 -10.34 -6.04
CA MET A 62 -0.57 -9.67 -4.79
C MET A 62 -1.11 -8.24 -4.79
N LEU A 63 -1.31 -7.68 -3.61
CA LEU A 63 -1.55 -6.25 -3.43
C LEU A 63 -0.20 -5.54 -3.38
N VAL A 64 -0.02 -4.54 -4.24
CA VAL A 64 1.09 -3.60 -4.20
C VAL A 64 0.61 -2.29 -3.63
N VAL A 65 1.29 -1.84 -2.58
CA VAL A 65 1.14 -0.52 -1.98
C VAL A 65 2.36 0.29 -2.35
N GLU A 66 2.17 1.39 -3.06
CA GLU A 66 3.25 2.26 -3.51
C GLU A 66 3.07 3.66 -2.94
N MET A 67 4.12 4.19 -2.33
CA MET A 67 4.17 5.57 -1.82
C MET A 67 5.20 6.37 -2.61
N SER A 68 4.76 7.47 -3.20
CA SER A 68 5.58 8.32 -4.07
C SER A 68 5.91 9.65 -3.43
N GLU A 69 7.14 10.11 -3.63
CA GLU A 69 7.60 11.41 -3.18
C GLU A 69 7.20 12.54 -4.14
N LYS A 70 6.70 13.65 -3.58
CA LYS A 70 6.32 14.84 -4.33
C LYS A 70 7.53 15.47 -5.01
N GLN A 71 7.45 15.61 -6.33
CA GLN A 71 8.53 16.18 -7.17
C GLN A 71 9.90 15.51 -6.94
N GLY A 72 9.90 14.25 -6.49
CA GLY A 72 11.09 13.47 -6.19
C GLY A 72 11.17 12.20 -7.04
N GLY A 73 12.32 11.54 -7.02
CA GLY A 73 12.52 10.23 -7.66
C GLY A 73 12.30 9.03 -6.73
N ARG A 74 12.10 9.26 -5.43
CA ARG A 74 11.96 8.19 -4.44
C ARG A 74 10.53 7.66 -4.43
N HIS A 75 10.40 6.35 -4.51
CA HIS A 75 9.16 5.62 -4.33
C HIS A 75 9.43 4.39 -3.47
N GLN A 76 8.51 4.07 -2.57
CA GLN A 76 8.57 2.89 -1.72
C GLN A 76 7.47 1.94 -2.13
N VAL A 77 7.83 0.67 -2.31
CA VAL A 77 6.91 -0.36 -2.76
C VAL A 77 6.84 -1.43 -1.67
N PHE A 78 5.63 -1.76 -1.25
CA PHE A 78 5.34 -2.83 -0.31
C PHE A 78 4.42 -3.84 -0.98
N GLU A 79 4.84 -5.10 -1.01
CA GLU A 79 4.07 -6.20 -1.57
C GLU A 79 3.36 -6.94 -0.43
N VAL A 80 2.05 -7.16 -0.57
CA VAL A 80 1.20 -7.87 0.39
C VAL A 80 0.60 -9.08 -0.31
N GLN A 81 0.94 -10.27 0.17
CA GLN A 81 0.43 -11.54 -0.32
C GLN A 81 -0.86 -11.93 0.41
N SER A 82 -1.57 -12.91 -0.15
CA SER A 82 -2.76 -13.48 0.50
C SER A 82 -2.45 -14.00 1.91
N ASP A 83 -1.30 -14.67 2.08
CA ASP A 83 -0.87 -15.22 3.36
C ASP A 83 -0.58 -14.12 4.39
N ASP A 84 -0.08 -12.95 3.97
CA ASP A 84 0.14 -11.82 4.88
C ASP A 84 -1.19 -11.30 5.45
N VAL A 85 -2.25 -11.30 4.64
CA VAL A 85 -3.60 -10.91 5.08
C VAL A 85 -4.21 -12.00 5.96
N ALA A 86 -4.03 -13.28 5.61
CA ALA A 86 -4.54 -14.39 6.39
C ALA A 86 -3.91 -14.49 7.79
N ASN A 87 -2.64 -14.11 7.92
CA ASN A 87 -1.91 -14.08 9.18
C ASN A 87 -2.00 -12.72 9.90
N ALA A 88 -2.69 -11.73 9.31
CA ALA A 88 -2.83 -10.43 9.92
C ALA A 88 -3.70 -10.50 11.20
N GLU A 89 -3.33 -9.73 12.21
CA GLU A 89 -4.12 -9.60 13.41
C GLU A 89 -5.43 -8.85 13.11
N THR A 90 -6.53 -9.36 13.66
CA THR A 90 -7.80 -8.63 13.62
C THR A 90 -7.75 -7.48 14.62
N ILE A 91 -8.10 -6.28 14.18
CA ILE A 91 -8.18 -5.10 15.04
C ILE A 91 -9.67 -4.85 15.35
N ASP A 92 -10.09 -5.25 16.55
CA ASP A 92 -11.47 -5.01 17.02
C ASP A 92 -11.71 -3.53 17.34
N GLU A 93 -10.66 -2.81 17.80
CA GLU A 93 -10.69 -1.38 18.07
C GLU A 93 -9.46 -0.69 17.47
N VAL A 94 -9.69 0.27 16.57
CA VAL A 94 -8.60 1.08 16.00
C VAL A 94 -8.18 2.14 17.03
N ARG A 95 -7.04 1.93 17.69
CA ARG A 95 -6.36 2.98 18.48
C ARG A 95 -5.26 3.61 17.66
N VAL A 96 -5.52 4.82 17.16
CA VAL A 96 -4.46 5.66 16.59
C VAL A 96 -3.97 6.59 17.70
N LEU A 97 -2.87 6.19 18.34
CA LEU A 97 -2.14 6.99 19.32
C LEU A 97 -1.29 8.05 18.62
#